data_AF-A0A923YXW1-F1
#
_entry.id   AF-A0A923YXW1-F1
#
_cell.length_a   1.000
_cell.length_b   1.000
_cell.length_c   1.000
_cell.angle_alpha   90.00
_cell.angle_beta   90.00
_cell.angle_gamma   90.00
#
_symmetry.space_group_name_H-M   'P 1'
#
loop_
_entity.id
_entity.type
_entity.pdbx_description
1 polymer ?
#
loop_
_entity_poly.entity_id
_entity_poly.type
_entity_poly.pdbx_seq_one_letter_code
_entity_poly.pdbx_strand_id
1 'polypeptide(L)' 'MSSITFIGLGVMGYPMAGHLARAGHAVTVFNRTPAKAAAWVAEYGGASAATPALAARDADVVLTC' A
#
# COMPACT_ATOMS: atom_id res chain seq x y z
N MET A 1 12.05 -0.05 10.77
CA MET A 1 11.19 0.37 9.64
C MET A 1 11.29 -0.72 8.59
N SER A 2 10.17 -1.36 8.26
CA SER A 2 10.11 -2.44 7.26
C SER A 2 9.45 -1.94 5.98
N SER A 3 9.83 -2.50 4.82
CA SER A 3 9.14 -2.25 3.56
C SER A 3 7.94 -3.19 3.45
N ILE A 4 6.73 -2.62 3.37
CA ILE A 4 5.49 -3.40 3.32
C ILE A 4 4.75 -3.07 2.03
N THR A 5 4.32 -4.12 1.34
CA THR A 5 3.39 -4.01 0.23
C THR A 5 1.98 -4.38 0.66
N PHE A 6 1.01 -3.55 0.29
CA PHE A 6 -0.40 -3.85 0.47
C PHE A 6 -1.14 -3.87 -0.87
N ILE A 7 -1.59 -5.05 -1.29
CA ILE A 7 -2.32 -5.27 -2.54
C ILE A 7 -3.80 -5.39 -2.20
N GLY A 8 -4.59 -4.45 -2.69
CA GLY A 8 -6.02 -4.38 -2.44
C GLY A 8 -6.36 -3.32 -1.41
N LEU A 9 -7.07 -2.28 -1.83
CA LEU A 9 -7.47 -1.17 -0.97
C LEU A 9 -8.99 -1.17 -0.79
N GLY A 10 -9.57 -2.29 -0.34
CA GLY A 10 -10.99 -2.41 -0.04
C GLY A 10 -11.43 -1.63 1.21
N VAL A 11 -12.61 -1.97 1.75
CA VAL A 11 -13.09 -1.40 3.03
C VAL A 11 -12.12 -1.72 4.17
N MET A 12 -11.54 -2.92 4.16
CA MET A 12 -10.53 -3.33 5.15
C MET A 12 -9.13 -2.85 4.77
N GLY A 13 -8.69 -3.11 3.52
CA GLY A 13 -7.32 -2.86 3.11
C GLY A 13 -6.87 -1.41 3.16
N TYR A 14 -7.76 -0.46 2.82
CA TYR A 14 -7.45 0.97 2.81
C TYR A 14 -7.02 1.51 4.19
N PRO A 15 -7.81 1.36 5.27
CA PRO A 15 -7.39 1.79 6.61
C PRO A 15 -6.26 0.91 7.18
N MET A 16 -6.20 -0.39 6.86
CA MET A 16 -5.10 -1.26 7.33
C MET A 16 -3.74 -0.81 6.80
N ALA A 17 -3.63 -0.54 5.49
CA ALA A 17 -2.43 0.03 4.91
C ALA A 17 -2.10 1.38 5.56
N GLY A 18 -3.12 2.21 5.81
CA GLY A 18 -2.98 3.50 6.49
C GLY A 18 -2.41 3.39 7.92
N HIS A 19 -2.84 2.39 8.69
CA HIS A 19 -2.29 2.10 10.02
C HIS A 19 -0.81 1.72 9.95
N LEU A 20 -0.40 0.91 8.97
CA LEU A 20 1.00 0.54 8.77
C LEU A 20 1.85 1.77 8.45
N ALA A 21 1.36 2.66 7.59
CA ALA A 21 2.06 3.91 7.28
C ALA A 21 2.19 4.81 8.52
N ARG A 22 1.11 5.01 9.28
CA ARG A 22 1.12 5.80 10.52
C ARG A 22 2.01 5.20 11.61
N ALA A 23 2.18 3.88 11.63
CA ALA A 23 3.11 3.19 12.52
C ALA A 23 4.59 3.36 12.10
N GLY A 24 4.87 4.07 10.99
CA GLY A 24 6.23 4.38 10.55
C GLY A 24 6.85 3.31 9.65
N HIS A 25 6.06 2.43 9.04
CA HIS A 25 6.55 1.50 8.01
C HIS A 25 6.60 2.18 6.63
N ALA A 26 7.51 1.73 5.77
CA ALA A 26 7.57 2.18 4.38
C ALA A 26 6.54 1.38 3.57
N VAL A 27 5.37 1.96 3.31
CA VAL A 27 4.26 1.26 2.67
C VAL A 27 4.16 1.60 1.18
N THR A 28 4.13 0.58 0.34
CA THR A 28 3.76 0.66 -1.08
C THR A 28 2.42 -0.02 -1.30
N VAL A 29 1.46 0.69 -1.88
CA VAL A 29 0.12 0.14 -2.15
C VAL A 29 -0.09 -0.16 -3.63
N PHE A 30 -0.90 -1.17 -3.89
CA PHE A 30 -1.47 -1.42 -5.21
C PHE A 30 -2.99 -1.61 -5.09
N ASN A 31 -3.73 -1.07 -6.04
CA ASN A 31 -5.13 -1.40 -6.21
C ASN A 31 -5.48 -1.41 -7.70
N ARG A 32 -6.39 -2.30 -8.12
CA ARG A 32 -6.84 -2.40 -9.52
C ARG A 32 -7.34 -1.07 -10.08
N THR A 33 -8.01 -0.26 -9.25
CA THR A 33 -8.41 1.11 -9.60
C THR A 33 -7.31 2.07 -9.15
N PRO A 34 -6.52 2.67 -10.06
CA PRO A 34 -5.34 3.49 -9.70
C PRO A 34 -5.70 4.73 -8.87
N ALA A 35 -6.83 5.35 -9.15
CA ALA A 35 -7.33 6.52 -8.40
C ALA A 35 -7.45 6.23 -6.89
N LYS A 36 -7.73 4.98 -6.50
CA LYS A 36 -7.83 4.59 -5.09
C LYS A 36 -6.47 4.52 -4.40
N ALA A 37 -5.45 4.03 -5.11
CA ALA A 37 -4.07 4.02 -4.63
C ALA A 37 -3.51 5.45 -4.55
N ALA A 38 -3.81 6.30 -5.53
CA ALA A 38 -3.43 7.72 -5.52
C ALA A 38 -4.07 8.47 -4.35
N ALA A 39 -5.38 8.26 -4.09
CA ALA A 39 -6.06 8.84 -2.93
C ALA A 39 -5.41 8.39 -1.61
N TRP A 40 -5.08 7.10 -1.50
CA TRP A 40 -4.39 6.58 -0.33
C TRP A 40 -3.02 7.24 -0.11
N VAL A 41 -2.23 7.41 -1.18
CA VAL A 41 -0.93 8.09 -1.11
C VAL A 41 -1.09 9.53 -0.64
N ALA A 42 -2.08 10.25 -1.17
CA ALA A 42 -2.36 11.63 -0.77
C ALA A 42 -2.76 11.76 0.71
N GLU A 43 -3.43 10.74 1.27
CA GLU A 43 -3.91 10.75 2.65
C GLU A 43 -2.85 10.30 3.68
N TYR A 44 -2.04 9.30 3.35
CA TYR A 44 -1.14 8.64 4.32
C TYR A 44 0.36 8.85 4.07
N GLY A 45 0.77 9.38 2.92
CA GLY A 45 2.18 9.69 2.65
C GLY A 45 3.09 8.47 2.45
N GLY A 46 2.71 7.56 1.53
CA GLY A 46 3.50 6.41 1.09
C GLY A 46 3.70 6.36 -0.43
N ALA A 47 3.94 5.17 -0.98
CA ALA A 47 4.10 4.98 -2.43
C ALA A 47 2.96 4.13 -3.02
N SER A 48 2.77 4.22 -4.33
CA SER A 48 1.93 3.27 -5.07
C SER A 48 2.64 2.76 -6.31
N ALA A 49 2.31 1.55 -6.75
CA ALA A 49 2.89 0.95 -7.95
C ALA A 49 1.82 0.64 -9.02
N ALA A 50 2.25 0.56 -10.28
CA ALA A 50 1.36 0.31 -11.42
C ALA A 50 0.90 -1.15 -11.53
N THR A 51 1.61 -2.10 -10.91
CA THR A 51 1.27 -3.53 -10.92
C THR A 51 1.60 -4.16 -9.57
N PRO A 52 0.95 -5.30 -9.20
CA PRO A 52 1.28 -6.03 -7.97
C PRO A 52 2.75 -6.48 -7.94
N ALA A 53 3.30 -6.88 -9.10
CA ALA A 53 4.69 -7.31 -9.22
C ALA A 53 5.67 -6.16 -8.94
N LEU A 54 5.34 -4.94 -9.40
CA LEU A 54 6.16 -3.75 -9.10
C LEU A 54 6.03 -3.33 -7.63
N ALA A 55 4.84 -3.43 -7.04
CA ALA A 55 4.67 -3.14 -5.61
C ALA A 55 5.52 -4.08 -4.76
N ALA A 56 5.49 -5.39 -5.05
CA ALA A 56 6.13 -6.41 -4.24
C ALA A 56 7.65 -6.53 -4.42
N ARG A 57 8.28 -5.82 -5.37
CA ARG A 57 9.69 -6.04 -5.77
C ARG A 57 10.68 -5.96 -4.61
N ASP A 58 10.50 -4.96 -3.73
CA ASP A 58 11.46 -4.63 -2.66
C ASP A 58 10.80 -4.75 -1.27
N ALA A 59 9.71 -5.53 -1.16
CA ALA A 59 8.93 -5.66 0.07
C ALA A 59 9.48 -6.78 0.97
N ASP A 60 9.69 -6.48 2.25
CA ASP A 60 9.95 -7.50 3.28
C ASP A 60 8.71 -8.38 3.50
N VAL A 61 7.52 -7.76 3.39
CA VAL A 61 6.22 -8.41 3.61
C VAL A 61 5.21 -7.93 2.57
N VAL A 62 4.46 -8.88 2.01
CA VAL A 62 3.33 -8.62 1.11
C VAL A 62 2.03 -9.04 1.80
N LEU A 63 1.10 -8.09 1.92
CA LEU A 63 -0.25 -8.29 2.43
C LEU A 63 -1.24 -8.17 1.27
N THR A 64 -2.21 -9.07 1.19
CA THR A 64 -3.22 -9.10 0.13
C THR A 64 -4.62 -9.10 0.73
N CYS A 65 -5.52 -8.25 0.24
CA CYS A 65 -6.94 -8.20 0.64
C CYS A 65 -7.88 -8.04 -0.55
#